data_AF-A0A940WBI5-F1
#
_entry.id   AF-A0A940WBI5-F1
#
_cell.length_a   1.000
_cell.length_b   1.000
_cell.length_c   1.000
_cell.angle_alpha   90.00
_cell.angle_beta   90.00
_cell.angle_gamma   90.00
#
_symmetry.space_group_name_H-M   'P 1'
#
loop_
_entity.id
_entity.type
_entity.pdbx_description
1 polymer ?
#
loop_
_entity_poly.entity_id
_entity_poly.type
_entity_poly.pdbx_seq_one_letter_code
_entity_poly.pdbx_strand_id
1 'polypeptide(L)'
;MTGLSKERLERYLATLFRAPVAVTALVSLRESKASGAAKEYGYGHPVKVEFTVGGVRRAAVLETTSPGPFGHEHMADRARMMLWDHGAYNALPKHVRSLDVGAFDSDGNLLSVASAEEFFLLVEHVEGTGYILDLARLQEGGTLRDL
;
A
#
# COMPACT_ATOMS: atom_id res chain seq x y z
N MET A 1 1.12 -13.21 4.12
CA MET A 1 1.85 -12.13 3.42
C MET A 1 3.24 -12.03 4.01
N THR A 2 4.26 -12.19 3.16
CA THR A 2 5.68 -12.30 3.46
C THR A 2 6.26 -10.95 3.89
N GLY A 3 7.25 -10.96 4.79
CA GLY A 3 7.91 -9.75 5.29
C GLY A 3 8.71 -9.01 4.21
N LEU A 4 9.15 -7.80 4.55
CA LEU A 4 9.90 -6.92 3.64
C LEU A 4 11.25 -7.54 3.24
N SER A 5 11.46 -7.80 1.95
CA SER A 5 12.73 -8.33 1.40
C SER A 5 13.65 -7.19 0.96
N LYS A 6 14.95 -7.34 1.24
CA LYS A 6 15.99 -6.42 0.81
C LYS A 6 16.04 -6.31 -0.71
N GLU A 7 16.01 -7.43 -1.41
CA GLU A 7 16.13 -7.51 -2.87
C GLU A 7 14.94 -6.83 -3.56
N ARG A 8 13.74 -6.99 -3.00
CA ARG A 8 12.53 -6.33 -3.51
C ARG A 8 12.57 -4.82 -3.29
N LEU A 9 13.03 -4.39 -2.12
CA LEU A 9 13.27 -2.97 -1.84
C LEU A 9 14.30 -2.36 -2.77
N GLU A 10 15.43 -3.03 -2.99
CA GLU A 10 16.48 -2.55 -3.91
C GLU A 10 15.92 -2.38 -5.32
N ARG A 11 15.17 -3.37 -5.82
CA ARG A 11 14.53 -3.30 -7.12
C ARG A 11 13.54 -2.13 -7.22
N TYR A 12 12.67 -1.99 -6.22
CA TYR A 12 11.69 -0.92 -6.16
C TYR A 12 12.35 0.47 -6.11
N LEU A 13 13.32 0.66 -5.20
CA LEU A 13 14.04 1.92 -5.05
C LEU A 13 14.88 2.23 -6.28
N ALA A 14 15.47 1.23 -6.95
CA ALA A 14 16.20 1.44 -8.20
C ALA A 14 15.28 1.95 -9.32
N THR A 15 14.05 1.44 -9.41
CA THR A 15 13.03 1.96 -10.33
C THR A 15 12.64 3.39 -9.97
N LEU A 16 12.34 3.65 -8.68
CA LEU A 16 11.93 4.96 -8.18
C LEU A 16 12.99 6.04 -8.43
N PHE A 17 14.26 5.75 -8.11
CA PHE A 17 15.37 6.69 -8.28
C PHE A 17 16.01 6.66 -9.66
N ARG A 18 15.59 5.74 -10.54
CA ARG A 18 16.17 5.52 -11.89
C ARG A 18 17.69 5.39 -11.87
N ALA A 19 18.22 4.70 -10.85
CA ALA A 19 19.65 4.54 -10.62
C ALA A 19 19.92 3.26 -9.82
N PRO A 20 21.14 2.71 -9.86
CA PRO A 20 21.50 1.58 -9.01
C PRO A 20 21.34 1.93 -7.52
N VAL A 21 20.65 1.06 -6.79
CA VAL A 21 20.42 1.17 -5.35
C VAL A 21 20.96 -0.05 -4.62
N ALA A 22 21.63 0.18 -3.50
CA ALA A 22 21.99 -0.86 -2.55
C ALA A 22 21.43 -0.52 -1.17
N VAL A 23 20.58 -1.39 -0.62
CA VAL A 23 20.03 -1.26 0.73
C VAL A 23 21.10 -1.71 1.72
N THR A 24 21.49 -0.80 2.61
CA THR A 24 22.55 -1.00 3.59
C THR A 24 22.02 -1.43 4.95
N ALA A 25 20.83 -0.99 5.33
CA ALA A 25 20.20 -1.40 6.59
C ALA A 25 18.67 -1.27 6.56
N LEU A 26 18.01 -2.12 7.35
CA LEU A 26 16.59 -2.02 7.71
C LEU A 26 16.51 -1.93 9.23
N VAL A 27 15.95 -0.84 9.74
CA VAL A 27 15.85 -0.57 11.18
C VAL A 27 14.39 -0.42 11.55
N SER A 28 13.88 -1.29 12.42
CA SER A 28 12.53 -1.16 12.97
C SER A 28 12.47 0.08 13.84
N LEU A 29 11.45 0.93 13.64
CA LEU A 29 11.22 2.11 14.47
C LEU A 29 10.21 1.84 15.60
N ARG A 30 9.92 0.57 15.92
CA ARG A 30 9.19 0.22 17.16
C ARG A 30 10.01 0.56 18.40
N GLU A 31 9.34 0.96 19.47
CA GLU A 31 9.95 0.94 20.81
C GLU A 31 10.33 -0.51 21.17
N SER A 32 11.63 -0.74 21.39
CA SER A 32 12.22 -2.07 21.47
C SER A 32 11.93 -2.80 22.79
N LYS A 33 11.46 -4.04 22.71
CA LYS A 33 11.85 -5.11 23.65
C LYS A 33 12.78 -6.08 22.90
N ALA A 34 14.09 -5.88 23.11
CA ALA A 34 15.22 -6.79 22.90
C ALA A 34 15.13 -7.96 21.87
N SER A 35 15.75 -7.73 20.71
CA SER A 35 16.63 -8.60 19.90
C SER A 35 16.31 -10.09 19.65
N GLY A 36 16.28 -10.47 18.37
CA GLY A 36 16.58 -11.85 17.93
C GLY A 36 16.12 -12.17 16.50
N ALA A 37 16.91 -11.76 15.51
CA ALA A 37 16.62 -11.76 14.07
C ALA A 37 15.85 -12.98 13.48
N ALA A 38 14.87 -12.64 12.63
CA ALA A 38 14.50 -13.26 11.33
C ALA A 38 12.98 -13.44 11.12
N LYS A 39 12.16 -12.38 11.31
CA LYS A 39 10.80 -12.22 10.75
C LYS A 39 10.12 -10.88 11.14
N GLU A 40 10.86 -9.77 11.22
CA GLU A 40 10.42 -8.61 12.04
C GLU A 40 9.90 -7.38 11.28
N TYR A 41 9.71 -7.44 9.95
CA TYR A 41 9.39 -6.25 9.15
C TYR A 41 8.09 -6.41 8.33
N GLY A 42 7.07 -5.62 8.67
CA GLY A 42 5.70 -5.55 8.09
C GLY A 42 4.61 -6.05 9.08
N TYR A 43 3.34 -5.64 9.14
CA TYR A 43 2.57 -4.50 8.63
C TYR A 43 2.07 -3.69 9.84
N GLY A 44 1.86 -2.37 9.69
CA GLY A 44 1.44 -1.47 10.79
C GLY A 44 2.56 -0.78 11.54
N HIS A 45 3.83 -0.99 11.14
CA HIS A 45 5.01 -0.47 11.85
C HIS A 45 6.00 0.17 10.89
N PRO A 46 6.45 1.41 11.16
CA PRO A 46 7.41 2.09 10.31
C PRO A 46 8.80 1.45 10.39
N VAL A 47 9.44 1.32 9.23
CA VAL A 47 10.79 0.79 9.06
C VAL A 47 11.65 1.85 8.40
N LYS A 48 12.76 2.23 9.03
CA LYS A 48 13.78 3.06 8.39
C LYS A 48 14.61 2.19 7.46
N VAL A 49 14.65 2.58 6.19
CA VAL A 49 15.45 1.97 5.13
C VAL A 49 16.64 2.88 4.88
N GLU A 50 17.85 2.37 5.11
CA GLU A 50 19.09 3.05 4.74
C GLU A 50 19.65 2.41 3.46
N PHE A 51 20.06 3.25 2.52
CA PHE A 51 20.49 2.79 1.20
C PHE A 51 21.45 3.77 0.53
N THR A 52 22.11 3.33 -0.53
CA THR A 52 22.88 4.21 -1.43
C THR A 52 22.19 4.32 -2.78
N VAL A 53 22.25 5.49 -3.41
CA VAL A 53 21.82 5.74 -4.79
C VAL A 53 23.01 6.32 -5.54
N GLY A 54 23.56 5.58 -6.51
CA GLY A 54 24.77 6.01 -7.21
C GLY A 54 25.94 6.35 -6.27
N GLY A 55 26.08 5.58 -5.17
CA GLY A 55 27.12 5.80 -4.14
C GLY A 55 26.78 6.84 -3.07
N VAL A 56 25.73 7.65 -3.24
CA VAL A 56 25.30 8.64 -2.23
C VAL A 56 24.38 8.00 -1.21
N ARG A 57 24.73 8.11 0.08
CA ARG A 57 23.89 7.59 1.19
C ARG A 57 22.59 8.36 1.31
N ARG A 58 21.50 7.63 1.52
CA ARG A 58 20.13 8.13 1.75
C ARG A 58 19.45 7.27 2.81
N ALA A 59 18.37 7.82 3.36
CA ALA A 59 17.45 7.08 4.22
C ALA A 59 16.01 7.50 3.91
N ALA A 60 15.09 6.55 4.06
CA ALA A 60 13.66 6.76 3.96
C ALA A 60 12.95 5.96 5.05
N VAL A 61 11.69 6.30 5.35
CA VAL A 61 10.83 5.47 6.20
C VAL A 61 9.75 4.86 5.30
N LEU A 62 9.62 3.54 5.39
CA LEU A 62 8.52 2.81 4.79
C LEU A 62 7.54 2.45 5.90
N GLU A 63 6.28 2.83 5.73
CA GLU A 63 5.22 2.54 6.69
C GLU A 63 3.99 1.94 6.01
N THR A 64 3.24 1.16 6.78
CA THR A 64 1.93 0.65 6.40
C THR A 64 0.99 0.82 7.57
N THR A 65 -0.30 0.96 7.29
CA THR A 65 -1.34 0.99 8.33
C THR A 65 -1.92 -0.41 8.48
N SER A 66 -1.96 -0.91 9.72
CA SER A 66 -2.64 -2.17 10.04
C SER A 66 -4.13 -1.93 10.25
N PRO A 67 -4.98 -2.93 9.96
CA PRO A 67 -6.38 -2.89 10.39
C PRO A 67 -6.47 -2.67 11.90
N GLY A 68 -7.40 -1.82 12.32
CA GLY A 68 -7.64 -1.51 13.73
C GLY A 68 -9.12 -1.20 13.98
N PRO A 69 -9.55 -1.23 15.26
CA PRO A 69 -10.98 -1.18 15.63
C PRO A 69 -11.63 0.21 15.47
N PHE A 70 -10.96 1.16 14.82
CA PHE A 70 -11.36 2.57 14.75
C PHE A 70 -11.54 3.07 13.31
N GLY A 71 -11.93 2.21 12.37
CA GLY A 71 -12.27 2.63 10.99
C GLY A 71 -11.14 2.52 9.96
N HIS A 72 -10.22 1.58 10.13
CA HIS A 72 -9.18 1.22 9.15
C HIS A 72 -9.24 -0.26 8.74
N GLU A 73 -10.41 -0.86 8.88
CA GLU A 73 -10.63 -2.29 8.71
C GLU A 73 -10.41 -2.69 7.24
N HIS A 74 -10.97 -1.92 6.31
CA HIS A 74 -10.85 -2.21 4.89
C HIS A 74 -9.57 -1.63 4.28
N MET A 75 -9.03 -2.35 3.30
CA MET A 75 -7.85 -1.92 2.56
C MET A 75 -8.07 -0.58 1.84
N ALA A 76 -9.28 -0.33 1.34
CA ALA A 76 -9.64 0.91 0.65
C ALA A 76 -9.52 2.14 1.56
N ASP A 77 -9.91 2.04 2.83
CA ASP A 77 -9.80 3.15 3.79
C ASP A 77 -8.34 3.54 4.02
N ARG A 78 -7.46 2.54 4.17
CA ARG A 78 -6.02 2.73 4.38
C ARG A 78 -5.34 3.27 3.13
N ALA A 79 -5.74 2.80 1.95
CA ALA A 79 -5.23 3.30 0.68
C ALA A 79 -5.59 4.79 0.49
N ARG A 80 -6.86 5.17 0.75
CA ARG A 80 -7.30 6.57 0.68
C ARG A 80 -6.45 7.49 1.54
N MET A 81 -6.15 7.08 2.79
CA MET A 81 -5.33 7.87 3.70
C MET A 81 -3.92 8.08 3.15
N MET A 82 -3.25 7.00 2.71
CA MET A 82 -1.89 7.07 2.17
C MET A 82 -1.80 7.93 0.90
N LEU A 83 -2.80 7.84 0.02
CA LEU A 83 -2.90 8.67 -1.18
C LEU A 83 -3.03 10.16 -0.84
N TRP A 84 -3.89 10.48 0.14
CA TRP A 84 -4.05 11.84 0.63
C TRP A 84 -2.76 12.39 1.26
N ASP A 85 -2.13 11.60 2.13
CA ASP A 85 -0.89 11.97 2.81
C ASP A 85 0.24 12.26 1.81
N HIS A 86 0.37 11.45 0.76
CA HIS A 86 1.38 11.68 -0.28
C HIS A 86 1.25 13.07 -0.93
N GLY A 87 0.03 13.46 -1.30
CA GLY A 87 -0.24 14.79 -1.85
C GLY A 87 -0.03 15.90 -0.82
N ALA A 88 -0.59 15.72 0.38
CA ALA A 88 -0.53 16.73 1.45
C ALA A 88 0.91 17.01 1.92
N TYR A 89 1.72 15.96 2.13
CA TYR A 89 3.10 16.09 2.61
C TYR A 89 3.97 16.87 1.62
N ASN A 90 3.67 16.76 0.34
CA ASN A 90 4.39 17.45 -0.73
C ASN A 90 3.86 18.86 -1.01
N ALA A 91 2.66 19.21 -0.54
CA ALA A 91 2.08 20.56 -0.66
C ALA A 91 2.36 21.46 0.55
N LEU A 92 2.57 20.88 1.74
CA LEU A 92 2.73 21.64 2.99
C LEU A 92 4.17 22.19 3.17
N PRO A 93 4.35 23.51 3.35
CA PRO A 93 5.67 24.09 3.59
C PRO A 93 6.32 23.51 4.85
N LYS A 94 7.62 23.22 4.77
CA LYS A 94 8.45 22.68 5.87
C LYS A 94 8.04 21.27 6.36
N HIS A 95 7.09 20.61 5.71
CA HIS A 95 6.79 19.22 5.98
C HIS A 95 7.85 18.30 5.36
N VAL A 96 8.01 17.09 5.91
CA VAL A 96 8.83 16.06 5.25
C VAL A 96 8.19 15.71 3.90
N ARG A 97 9.03 15.56 2.86
CA ARG A 97 8.54 15.17 1.54
C ARG A 97 8.20 13.68 1.52
N SER A 98 7.04 13.35 0.97
CA SER A 98 6.68 11.97 0.65
C SER A 98 7.39 11.57 -0.64
N LEU A 99 8.23 10.54 -0.59
CA LEU A 99 9.03 10.09 -1.74
C LEU A 99 8.21 9.32 -2.77
N ASP A 100 7.20 8.57 -2.31
CA ASP A 100 6.33 7.73 -3.13
C ASP A 100 5.10 7.31 -2.31
N VAL A 101 4.09 6.77 -2.97
CA VAL A 101 2.95 6.04 -2.38
C VAL A 101 2.66 4.82 -3.23
N GLY A 102 2.34 3.70 -2.59
CA GLY A 102 2.31 2.42 -3.28
C GLY A 102 1.50 1.33 -2.57
N ALA A 103 1.48 0.18 -3.22
CA ALA A 103 0.84 -1.04 -2.73
C ALA A 103 1.83 -2.21 -2.76
N PHE A 104 1.47 -3.29 -2.08
CA PHE A 104 2.14 -4.58 -2.21
C PHE A 104 1.29 -5.51 -3.08
N ASP A 105 1.91 -6.21 -4.02
CA ASP A 105 1.25 -7.29 -4.75
C ASP A 105 1.17 -8.59 -3.93
N SER A 106 0.52 -9.62 -4.48
CA SER A 106 0.38 -10.93 -3.82
C SER A 106 1.71 -11.62 -3.53
N ASP A 107 2.73 -11.35 -4.33
CA ASP A 107 4.07 -11.89 -4.12
C ASP A 107 4.81 -11.10 -3.04
N GLY A 108 4.40 -9.85 -2.77
CA GLY A 108 5.01 -8.90 -1.85
C GLY A 108 6.05 -7.99 -2.50
N ASN A 109 5.98 -7.77 -3.81
CA ASN A 109 6.69 -6.69 -4.49
C ASN A 109 5.98 -5.35 -4.24
N LEU A 110 6.75 -4.26 -4.26
CA LEU A 110 6.21 -2.92 -4.10
C LEU A 110 5.86 -2.33 -5.46
N LEU A 111 4.67 -1.73 -5.55
CA LEU A 111 4.14 -1.07 -6.73
C LEU A 111 3.94 0.42 -6.40
N SER A 112 4.58 1.31 -7.15
CA SER A 112 4.29 2.75 -7.04
C SER A 112 2.96 3.06 -7.70
N VAL A 113 2.18 3.94 -7.06
CA VAL A 113 0.98 4.56 -7.62
C VAL A 113 1.04 6.09 -7.54
N ALA A 114 2.20 6.67 -7.20
CA ALA A 114 2.34 8.13 -7.01
C ALA A 114 2.06 8.96 -8.27
N SER A 115 2.19 8.38 -9.46
CA SER A 115 1.84 9.06 -10.72
C SER A 115 0.39 8.83 -11.15
N ALA A 116 -0.44 8.16 -10.35
CA ALA A 116 -1.85 7.98 -10.67
C ALA A 116 -2.63 9.27 -10.39
N GLU A 117 -3.32 9.79 -11.39
CA GLU A 117 -4.23 10.93 -11.25
C GLU A 117 -5.68 10.49 -11.01
N GLU A 118 -6.08 9.34 -11.56
CA GLU A 118 -7.42 8.76 -11.41
C GLU A 118 -7.33 7.22 -11.41
N PHE A 119 -8.17 6.57 -10.62
CA PHE A 119 -8.36 5.12 -10.59
C PHE A 119 -9.54 4.72 -11.46
N PHE A 120 -9.40 3.62 -12.19
CA PHE A 120 -10.50 3.02 -12.96
C PHE A 120 -10.74 1.58 -12.53
N LEU A 121 -11.99 1.15 -12.67
CA LEU A 121 -12.38 -0.24 -12.50
C LEU A 121 -12.75 -0.82 -13.87
N LEU A 122 -12.05 -1.89 -14.27
CA LEU A 122 -12.40 -2.68 -15.43
C LEU A 122 -13.01 -4.00 -14.95
N VAL A 123 -14.27 -4.24 -15.30
CA VAL A 123 -14.99 -5.47 -14.96
C VAL A 123 -15.24 -6.30 -16.21
N GLU A 124 -15.42 -7.61 -16.04
CA GLU A 124 -15.84 -8.48 -17.14
C GLU A 124 -17.22 -8.08 -17.66
N HIS A 125 -17.43 -8.23 -18.98
CA HIS A 125 -18.75 -8.08 -19.56
C HIS A 125 -19.51 -9.40 -19.43
N VAL A 126 -20.68 -9.34 -18.79
CA VAL A 126 -21.58 -10.49 -18.64
C VAL A 126 -22.94 -10.11 -19.22
N GLU A 127 -23.43 -10.94 -20.15
CA GLU A 127 -24.80 -10.84 -20.64
C GLU A 127 -25.77 -11.48 -19.63
N GLY A 128 -26.88 -10.80 -19.33
CA GLY A 128 -27.86 -11.31 -18.39
C GLY A 128 -29.00 -10.33 -18.12
N THR A 129 -29.88 -10.74 -17.21
CA THR A 129 -30.98 -9.89 -16.73
C THR A 129 -30.51 -9.11 -15.51
N GLY A 130 -30.61 -7.78 -15.54
CA GLY A 130 -30.18 -6.95 -14.42
C GLY A 130 -30.96 -7.24 -13.14
N TYR A 131 -30.26 -7.34 -12.00
CA TYR A 131 -30.84 -7.65 -10.69
C TYR A 131 -31.97 -6.68 -10.27
N ILE A 132 -32.01 -5.48 -10.86
CA ILE A 132 -33.08 -4.49 -10.63
C ILE A 132 -34.47 -5.04 -10.97
N LEU A 133 -34.59 -5.92 -11.97
CA LEU A 133 -35.87 -6.54 -12.32
C LEU A 133 -36.31 -7.55 -11.26
N ASP A 134 -35.36 -8.25 -10.64
CA ASP A 134 -35.65 -9.09 -9.48
C ASP A 134 -36.01 -8.26 -8.25
N LEU A 135 -35.35 -7.12 -8.02
CA LEU A 135 -35.73 -6.21 -6.95
C LEU A 135 -37.15 -5.66 -7.12
N ALA A 136 -37.53 -5.25 -8.34
CA ALA A 136 -38.88 -4.77 -8.63
C ALA A 136 -39.92 -5.87 -8.36
N ARG A 137 -39.65 -7.10 -8.83
CA ARG A 137 -40.51 -8.27 -8.59
C ARG A 137 -40.67 -8.57 -7.09
N LEU A 138 -39.59 -8.49 -6.31
CA LEU A 138 -39.64 -8.68 -4.85
C LEU A 138 -40.43 -7.56 -4.16
N GLN A 139 -40.25 -6.31 -4.59
CA GLN A 139 -41.00 -5.16 -4.08
C GLN A 139 -42.52 -5.30 -4.33
N GLU A 140 -42.92 -5.93 -5.42
CA GLU A 140 -44.32 -6.23 -5.77
C GLU A 140 -44.89 -7.48 -5.05
N GLY A 141 -44.14 -8.08 -4.12
CA GLY A 141 -44.58 -9.24 -3.33
C GLY A 141 -44.18 -10.59 -3.91
N GLY A 142 -43.29 -10.61 -4.91
CA GLY A 142 -42.70 -11.84 -5.41
C GLY A 142 -41.86 -12.57 -4.34
N THR A 143 -41.79 -13.90 -4.43
CA THR A 143 -41.00 -14.72 -3.50
C THR A 143 -39.51 -14.69 -3.84
N LEU A 144 -38.64 -15.00 -2.87
CA LEU A 144 -37.23 -15.29 -3.17
C LEU A 144 -37.13 -16.48 -4.14
N ARG A 145 -36.13 -16.45 -5.01
CA ARG A 145 -35.77 -17.54 -5.91
C ARG A 145 -34.38 -18.03 -5.52
N ASP A 146 -34.11 -19.31 -5.73
CA ASP A 146 -32.77 -19.86 -5.57
C ASP A 146 -31.82 -19.30 -6.64
N LEU A 147 -30.54 -19.18 -6.28
CA LEU A 147 -29.46 -18.70 -7.14
C LEU A 147 -28.95 -19.79 -8.08
#